data_AF-A0A0K1JEA5-F1
#
_entry.id   AF-A0A0K1JEA5-F1
#
_cell.length_a   1.000
_cell.length_b   1.000
_cell.length_c   1.000
_cell.angle_alpha   90.00
_cell.angle_beta   90.00
_cell.angle_gamma   90.00
#
_symmetry.space_group_name_H-M   'P 1'
#
loop_
_entity.id
_entity.type
_entity.pdbx_description
1 polymer ?
#
loop_
_entity_poly.entity_id
_entity_poly.type
_entity_poly.pdbx_seq_one_letter_code
_entity_poly.pdbx_strand_id
1 'polypeptide(L)'
;MRSQVERHHRVMTKKAYSDADRIMLFRSAFHDMAGRSFWPDIREHGRVDRLATVSFRVVKATGMVEVTQSAITDRDADLLASHIRKFTSSQDPAYVLGVLRSAVRLGATGTGLREAESQWEQISAKRFPFLVADGASVGMRIPGLAQTIWWPGVGARPLAGLGSEDVSPLDCADVYFNEGLFHTFEQDRREDVRAVVRSIPPALRDNLARMALGVTIYCVTILHHVTTELSDDRTCGDECPEMQILKRLSPQGLSTSADEA
;
A
#
# COMPACT_ATOMS: atom_id res chain seq x y z
N MET A 1 -23.15 -11.96 43.52
CA MET A 1 -23.49 -12.20 42.10
C MET A 1 -22.87 -11.13 41.20
N ARG A 2 -21.54 -11.08 41.10
CA ARG A 2 -20.84 -10.31 40.04
C ARG A 2 -20.64 -11.27 38.87
N SER A 3 -21.60 -11.28 37.98
CA SER A 3 -21.82 -12.29 36.95
C SER A 3 -21.69 -11.65 35.56
N GLN A 4 -20.96 -12.34 34.68
CA GLN A 4 -20.97 -12.25 33.22
C GLN A 4 -20.32 -11.07 32.49
N VAL A 5 -20.17 -9.87 33.06
CA VAL A 5 -19.62 -8.74 32.27
C VAL A 5 -18.09 -8.81 32.10
N GLU A 6 -17.36 -9.38 33.07
CA GLU A 6 -15.89 -9.48 33.01
C GLU A 6 -15.37 -10.69 32.19
N ARG A 7 -16.25 -11.54 31.66
CA ARG A 7 -15.85 -12.76 30.89
C ARG A 7 -15.83 -12.59 29.37
N HIS A 8 -16.20 -11.42 28.84
CA HIS A 8 -16.19 -11.17 27.38
C HIS A 8 -15.02 -10.31 26.87
N HIS A 9 -14.14 -9.82 27.73
CA HIS A 9 -12.76 -9.50 27.32
C HIS A 9 -11.92 -10.77 27.30
N ARG A 10 -12.38 -11.74 26.50
CA ARG A 10 -11.49 -12.76 25.96
C ARG A 10 -10.53 -11.97 25.09
N VAL A 11 -9.33 -11.75 25.61
CA VAL A 11 -8.14 -11.44 24.81
C VAL A 11 -8.18 -12.45 23.67
N MET A 12 -8.65 -12.01 22.50
CA MET A 12 -8.43 -12.76 21.27
C MET A 12 -6.93 -12.67 21.07
N THR A 13 -6.22 -13.66 21.64
CA THR A 13 -4.85 -13.94 21.29
C THR A 13 -4.85 -14.07 19.78
N LYS A 14 -4.38 -13.02 19.09
CA LYS A 14 -4.22 -13.02 17.63
C LYS A 14 -3.49 -14.30 17.29
N LYS A 15 -4.16 -15.20 16.56
CA LYS A 15 -3.59 -16.48 16.15
C LYS A 15 -2.25 -16.18 15.49
N ALA A 16 -1.15 -16.61 16.11
CA ALA A 16 0.16 -16.47 15.51
C ALA A 16 0.23 -17.45 14.33
N TYR A 17 0.24 -16.92 13.12
CA TYR A 17 0.43 -17.72 11.91
C TYR A 17 1.91 -18.10 11.79
N SER A 18 2.17 -19.35 11.41
CA SER A 18 3.52 -19.74 11.00
C SER A 18 3.92 -18.99 9.73
N ASP A 19 5.22 -18.93 9.43
CA ASP A 19 5.70 -18.29 8.20
C ASP A 19 5.15 -18.97 6.94
N ALA A 20 5.04 -20.30 6.96
CA ALA A 20 4.46 -21.08 5.86
C ALA A 20 2.95 -20.81 5.70
N ASP A 21 2.18 -20.79 6.80
CA ASP A 21 0.75 -20.46 6.75
C ASP A 21 0.52 -19.06 6.20
N ARG A 22 1.39 -18.11 6.58
CA ARG A 22 1.32 -16.73 6.09
C ARG A 22 1.52 -16.65 4.58
N ILE A 23 2.53 -17.34 4.05
CA ILE A 23 2.76 -17.41 2.60
C ILE A 23 1.58 -18.04 1.88
N MET A 24 1.05 -19.16 2.41
CA MET A 24 -0.12 -19.82 1.83
C MET A 24 -1.35 -18.90 1.79
N LEU A 25 -1.65 -18.22 2.90
CA LEU A 25 -2.77 -17.26 2.98
C LEU A 25 -2.58 -16.07 2.04
N PHE A 26 -1.35 -15.57 1.93
CA PHE A 26 -0.99 -14.53 0.97
C PHE A 26 -1.24 -14.98 -0.47
N ARG A 27 -0.76 -16.16 -0.88
CA ARG A 27 -0.96 -16.71 -2.23
C ARG A 27 -2.44 -16.91 -2.54
N SER A 28 -3.22 -17.41 -1.58
CA SER A 28 -4.67 -17.55 -1.74
C SER A 28 -5.37 -16.20 -1.94
N ALA A 29 -5.03 -15.20 -1.11
CA ALA A 29 -5.57 -13.84 -1.25
C ALA A 29 -5.17 -13.20 -2.60
N PHE A 30 -3.94 -13.44 -3.05
CA PHE A 30 -3.47 -12.98 -4.34
C PHE A 30 -4.28 -13.58 -5.48
N HIS A 31 -4.49 -14.90 -5.51
CA HIS A 31 -5.29 -15.55 -6.54
C HIS A 31 -6.77 -15.13 -6.53
N ASP A 32 -7.37 -14.88 -5.36
CA ASP A 32 -8.73 -14.34 -5.27
C ASP A 32 -8.84 -12.94 -5.90
N MET A 33 -7.80 -12.10 -5.78
CA MET A 33 -7.72 -10.80 -6.43
C MET A 33 -7.43 -10.95 -7.93
N ALA A 34 -6.45 -11.80 -8.30
CA ALA A 34 -6.02 -11.98 -9.69
C ALA A 34 -7.08 -12.68 -10.56
N GLY A 35 -7.98 -13.46 -9.96
CA GLY A 35 -9.11 -14.08 -10.63
C GLY A 35 -10.28 -13.14 -10.94
N ARG A 36 -10.19 -11.86 -10.58
CA ARG A 36 -11.24 -10.87 -10.86
C ARG A 36 -11.19 -10.41 -12.32
N SER A 37 -12.36 -10.16 -12.92
CA SER A 37 -12.46 -9.78 -14.33
C SER A 37 -11.75 -8.46 -14.68
N PHE A 38 -11.58 -7.57 -13.71
CA PHE A 38 -10.88 -6.29 -13.89
C PHE A 38 -9.35 -6.41 -13.73
N TRP A 39 -8.84 -7.53 -13.21
CA TRP A 39 -7.41 -7.68 -12.91
C TRP A 39 -6.51 -7.51 -14.14
N PRO A 40 -6.86 -8.05 -15.33
CA PRO A 40 -6.02 -7.90 -16.53
C PRO A 40 -5.71 -6.46 -16.90
N ASP A 41 -6.68 -5.55 -16.72
CA ASP A 41 -6.54 -4.13 -17.04
C ASP A 41 -5.72 -3.41 -15.96
N ILE A 42 -6.07 -3.65 -14.69
CA ILE A 42 -5.49 -2.91 -13.57
C ILE A 42 -4.03 -3.27 -13.31
N ARG A 43 -3.64 -4.53 -13.50
CA ARG A 43 -2.27 -4.99 -13.24
C ARG A 43 -1.23 -4.28 -14.13
N GLU A 44 -1.62 -3.81 -15.32
CA GLU A 44 -0.72 -3.06 -16.20
C GLU A 44 -0.33 -1.69 -15.64
N HIS A 45 -1.16 -1.16 -14.74
CA HIS A 45 -0.95 0.12 -14.06
C HIS A 45 -0.07 0.00 -12.80
N GLY A 46 0.24 -1.22 -12.34
CA GLY A 46 1.13 -1.51 -11.22
C GLY A 46 2.61 -1.28 -11.57
N ARG A 47 2.99 -0.05 -11.92
CA ARG A 47 4.37 0.35 -12.25
C ARG A 47 4.88 1.38 -11.24
N VAL A 48 5.99 1.07 -10.58
CA VAL A 48 6.41 1.72 -9.33
C VAL A 48 7.46 2.80 -9.50
N ASP A 49 8.09 2.87 -10.66
CA ASP A 49 8.99 3.94 -11.08
C ASP A 49 8.42 5.34 -10.76
N ARG A 50 7.09 5.49 -10.72
CA ARG A 50 6.41 6.74 -10.35
C ARG A 50 6.64 7.22 -8.92
N LEU A 51 6.81 6.35 -7.92
CA LEU A 51 6.93 6.81 -6.52
C LEU A 51 8.30 7.42 -6.18
N ALA A 52 9.36 6.81 -6.72
CA ALA A 52 10.70 7.35 -6.66
C ALA A 52 10.78 8.73 -7.33
N THR A 53 10.02 8.93 -8.42
CA THR A 53 10.00 10.18 -9.19
C THR A 53 8.87 11.16 -8.81
N VAL A 54 8.14 10.93 -7.70
CA VAL A 54 7.08 11.87 -7.28
C VAL A 54 7.70 13.24 -7.09
N SER A 55 7.24 14.18 -7.92
CA SER A 55 7.58 15.59 -7.80
C SER A 55 6.35 16.36 -7.38
N PHE A 56 6.59 17.40 -6.59
CA PHE A 56 5.60 18.39 -6.23
C PHE A 56 5.94 19.68 -6.96
N ARG A 57 4.95 20.27 -7.61
CA ARG A 57 5.06 21.58 -8.26
C ARG A 57 4.02 22.51 -7.66
N VAL A 58 4.46 23.72 -7.32
CA VAL A 58 3.58 24.75 -6.78
C VAL A 58 3.21 25.70 -7.90
N VAL A 59 1.92 25.76 -8.21
CA VAL A 59 1.41 26.74 -9.17
C VAL A 59 1.25 28.06 -8.42
N LYS A 60 2.28 28.92 -8.50
CA LYS A 60 2.34 30.20 -7.75
C LYS A 60 1.09 31.07 -7.92
N ALA A 61 0.49 31.06 -9.11
CA ALA A 61 -0.69 31.87 -9.42
C ALA A 61 -1.95 31.42 -8.65
N THR A 62 -2.03 30.14 -8.28
CA THR A 62 -3.22 29.55 -7.64
C THR A 62 -2.96 29.03 -6.23
N GLY A 63 -1.70 28.94 -5.82
CA GLY A 63 -1.28 28.28 -4.58
C GLY A 63 -1.52 26.76 -4.57
N MET A 64 -1.91 26.17 -5.71
CA MET A 64 -2.17 24.74 -5.80
C MET A 64 -0.87 23.95 -5.86
N VAL A 65 -0.88 22.78 -5.21
CA VAL A 65 0.19 21.79 -5.32
C VAL A 65 -0.23 20.75 -6.34
N GLU A 66 0.49 20.72 -7.43
CA GLU A 66 0.43 19.64 -8.39
C GLU A 66 1.42 18.56 -7.98
N VAL A 67 0.98 17.32 -8.06
CA VAL A 67 1.78 16.14 -7.80
C VAL A 67 1.75 15.29 -9.06
N THR A 68 2.83 14.54 -9.32
CA THR A 68 2.84 13.53 -10.39
C THR A 68 1.57 12.68 -10.29
N GLN A 69 0.83 12.49 -11.40
CA GLN A 69 -0.43 11.73 -11.37
C GLN A 69 -0.19 10.21 -11.32
N SER A 70 -1.00 9.52 -10.53
CA SER A 70 -1.06 8.05 -10.55
C SER A 70 -1.58 7.53 -11.90
N ALA A 71 -1.15 6.32 -12.29
CA ALA A 71 -1.73 5.61 -13.43
C ALA A 71 -3.08 5.01 -13.08
N ILE A 72 -3.25 4.67 -11.79
CA ILE A 72 -4.48 4.13 -11.24
C ILE A 72 -5.55 5.22 -11.32
N THR A 73 -6.61 4.95 -12.06
CA THR A 73 -7.77 5.85 -12.15
C THR A 73 -8.63 5.73 -10.89
N ASP A 74 -9.58 6.64 -10.71
CA ASP A 74 -10.52 6.58 -9.58
C ASP A 74 -11.34 5.28 -9.64
N ARG A 75 -11.76 4.88 -10.84
CA ARG A 75 -12.47 3.62 -11.09
C ARG A 75 -11.62 2.41 -10.68
N ASP A 76 -10.34 2.38 -11.04
CA ASP A 76 -9.45 1.26 -10.68
C ASP A 76 -9.27 1.18 -9.17
N ALA A 77 -9.12 2.33 -8.52
CA ALA A 77 -8.99 2.42 -7.07
C ALA A 77 -10.23 1.84 -6.35
N ASP A 78 -11.43 2.16 -6.84
CA ASP A 78 -12.68 1.63 -6.31
C ASP A 78 -12.80 0.11 -6.47
N LEU A 79 -12.41 -0.41 -7.64
CA LEU A 79 -12.42 -1.85 -7.92
C LEU A 79 -11.41 -2.63 -7.05
N LEU A 80 -10.25 -2.02 -6.77
CA LEU A 80 -9.17 -2.65 -6.01
C LEU A 80 -9.39 -2.63 -4.49
N ALA A 81 -10.08 -1.62 -3.98
CA ALA A 81 -10.04 -1.28 -2.56
C ALA A 81 -10.37 -2.44 -1.60
N SER A 82 -11.42 -3.22 -1.90
CA SER A 82 -11.81 -4.41 -1.10
C SER A 82 -10.73 -5.47 -1.07
N HIS A 83 -10.09 -5.70 -2.21
CA HIS A 83 -9.17 -6.82 -2.41
C HIS A 83 -7.78 -6.49 -1.91
N ILE A 84 -7.35 -5.25 -2.12
CA ILE A 84 -5.98 -4.84 -1.84
C ILE A 84 -5.73 -4.51 -0.37
N ARG A 85 -6.78 -4.14 0.38
CA ARG A 85 -6.72 -3.81 1.81
C ARG A 85 -6.05 -4.91 2.66
N LYS A 86 -6.29 -6.18 2.33
CA LYS A 86 -5.68 -7.32 3.02
C LYS A 86 -4.14 -7.31 2.95
N PHE A 87 -3.58 -6.74 1.89
CA PHE A 87 -2.14 -6.64 1.71
C PHE A 87 -1.54 -5.44 2.45
N THR A 88 -2.35 -4.46 2.85
CA THR A 88 -1.90 -3.22 3.52
C THR A 88 -2.18 -3.19 5.03
N SER A 89 -3.16 -3.96 5.52
CA SER A 89 -3.49 -4.00 6.95
C SER A 89 -2.55 -4.93 7.72
N SER A 90 -1.80 -4.38 8.69
CA SER A 90 -0.89 -5.16 9.55
C SER A 90 -1.53 -6.27 10.39
N GLN A 91 -2.87 -6.28 10.48
CA GLN A 91 -3.64 -7.31 11.17
C GLN A 91 -3.92 -8.53 10.29
N ASP A 92 -3.86 -8.37 8.97
CA ASP A 92 -4.10 -9.45 8.03
C ASP A 92 -2.84 -10.32 7.89
N PRO A 93 -2.96 -11.65 7.87
CA PRO A 93 -1.82 -12.52 7.57
C PRO A 93 -1.16 -12.18 6.22
N ALA A 94 -1.93 -11.81 5.20
CA ALA A 94 -1.45 -11.49 3.85
C ALA A 94 -0.72 -10.13 3.76
N TYR A 95 -0.60 -9.38 4.86
CA TYR A 95 0.11 -8.11 4.91
C TYR A 95 1.52 -8.20 4.32
N VAL A 96 1.84 -7.32 3.36
CA VAL A 96 3.07 -7.38 2.55
C VAL A 96 4.34 -7.45 3.39
N LEU A 97 4.52 -6.56 4.38
CA LEU A 97 5.72 -6.59 5.22
C LEU A 97 5.80 -7.86 6.08
N GLY A 98 4.64 -8.41 6.48
CA GLY A 98 4.57 -9.70 7.16
C GLY A 98 5.08 -10.82 6.25
N VAL A 99 4.61 -10.84 5.01
CA VAL A 99 4.98 -11.84 3.99
C VAL A 99 6.45 -11.71 3.59
N LEU A 100 6.96 -10.49 3.35
CA LEU A 100 8.38 -10.23 3.08
C LEU A 100 9.27 -10.86 4.16
N ARG A 101 8.96 -10.60 5.43
CA ARG A 101 9.70 -11.13 6.57
C ARG A 101 9.62 -12.66 6.66
N SER A 102 8.45 -13.24 6.39
CA SER A 102 8.27 -14.69 6.36
C SER A 102 9.05 -15.33 5.21
N ALA A 103 9.04 -14.73 4.02
CA ALA A 103 9.80 -15.21 2.87
C ALA A 103 11.32 -15.22 3.16
N VAL A 104 11.86 -14.14 3.74
CA VAL A 104 13.28 -14.07 4.15
C VAL A 104 13.62 -15.18 5.15
N ARG A 105 12.78 -15.39 6.18
CA ARG A 105 13.01 -16.45 7.18
C ARG A 105 12.95 -17.86 6.60
N LEU A 106 12.16 -18.06 5.55
CA LEU A 106 12.06 -19.32 4.81
C LEU A 106 13.12 -19.46 3.71
N GLY A 107 14.06 -18.52 3.61
CA GLY A 107 15.21 -18.61 2.72
C GLY A 107 15.02 -18.00 1.33
N ALA A 108 13.95 -17.23 1.09
CA ALA A 108 13.85 -16.46 -0.16
C ALA A 108 14.99 -15.46 -0.23
N THR A 109 15.62 -15.40 -1.40
CA THR A 109 16.66 -14.43 -1.73
C THR A 109 16.46 -13.99 -3.19
N GLY A 110 17.21 -12.98 -3.64
CA GLY A 110 17.19 -12.56 -5.04
C GLY A 110 16.81 -11.10 -5.25
N THR A 111 16.76 -10.70 -6.51
CA THR A 111 16.46 -9.32 -6.94
C THR A 111 15.00 -8.97 -6.70
N GLY A 112 14.06 -9.89 -6.96
CA GLY A 112 12.64 -9.67 -6.73
C GLY A 112 12.31 -9.33 -5.27
N LEU A 113 12.85 -10.07 -4.30
CA LEU A 113 12.59 -9.81 -2.88
C LEU A 113 13.10 -8.42 -2.45
N ARG A 114 14.33 -8.05 -2.86
CA ARG A 114 14.91 -6.73 -2.57
C ARG A 114 14.13 -5.59 -3.23
N GLU A 115 13.66 -5.82 -4.45
CA GLU A 115 12.80 -4.87 -5.15
C GLU A 115 11.49 -4.68 -4.40
N ALA A 116 10.78 -5.76 -4.05
CA ALA A 116 9.54 -5.68 -3.29
C ALA A 116 9.71 -4.98 -1.94
N GLU A 117 10.83 -5.23 -1.24
CA GLU A 117 11.19 -4.54 0.00
C GLU A 117 11.41 -3.03 -0.23
N SER A 118 12.23 -2.67 -1.21
CA SER A 118 12.50 -1.27 -1.56
C SER A 118 11.23 -0.51 -1.93
N GLN A 119 10.36 -1.13 -2.72
CA GLN A 119 9.09 -0.50 -3.11
C GLN A 119 8.12 -0.37 -1.95
N TRP A 120 8.07 -1.37 -1.07
CA TRP A 120 7.25 -1.27 0.14
C TRP A 120 7.74 -0.16 1.08
N GLU A 121 9.06 0.00 1.20
CA GLU A 121 9.67 1.10 1.95
C GLU A 121 9.28 2.46 1.37
N GLN A 122 9.23 2.61 0.04
CA GLN A 122 8.83 3.87 -0.59
C GLN A 122 7.39 4.32 -0.27
N ILE A 123 6.45 3.42 0.04
CA ILE A 123 5.08 3.81 0.46
C ILE A 123 4.88 3.88 1.96
N SER A 124 5.69 3.16 2.72
CA SER A 124 5.53 3.03 4.18
C SER A 124 6.46 3.96 4.97
N ALA A 125 7.66 4.22 4.46
CA ALA A 125 8.69 5.04 5.08
C ALA A 125 8.80 6.44 4.47
N LYS A 126 8.39 6.66 3.21
CA LYS A 126 8.34 8.02 2.65
C LYS A 126 7.27 8.82 3.38
N ARG A 127 7.71 9.83 4.11
CA ARG A 127 6.87 10.72 4.91
C ARG A 127 6.83 12.12 4.34
N PHE A 128 5.63 12.67 4.25
CA PHE A 128 5.39 14.05 3.88
C PHE A 128 5.00 14.83 5.13
N PRO A 129 5.72 15.92 5.45
CA PRO A 129 5.46 16.70 6.65
C PRO A 129 4.24 17.61 6.42
N PHE A 130 3.11 17.22 7.01
CA PHE A 130 1.92 18.05 7.07
C PHE A 130 1.83 18.75 8.43
N LEU A 131 1.44 20.01 8.40
CA LEU A 131 1.26 20.88 9.55
C LEU A 131 -0.23 21.18 9.70
N VAL A 132 -0.79 21.08 10.89
CA VAL A 132 -2.19 21.48 11.13
C VAL A 132 -2.20 22.72 12.02
N ALA A 133 -2.81 23.81 11.55
CA ALA A 133 -2.95 25.04 12.32
C ALA A 133 -4.43 25.27 12.69
N ASP A 134 -4.70 25.20 14.00
CA ASP A 134 -5.93 25.62 14.69
C ASP A 134 -7.25 25.16 14.03
N GLY A 135 -7.27 23.97 13.44
CA GLY A 135 -8.45 23.38 12.79
C GLY A 135 -8.97 24.13 11.55
N ALA A 136 -8.30 25.21 11.15
CA ALA A 136 -8.74 26.09 10.06
C ALA A 136 -7.90 25.94 8.79
N SER A 137 -6.67 25.43 8.90
CA SER A 137 -5.78 25.26 7.75
C SER A 137 -4.82 24.08 7.91
N VAL A 138 -4.50 23.45 6.78
CA VAL A 138 -3.45 22.45 6.68
C VAL A 138 -2.32 23.01 5.84
N GLY A 139 -1.10 22.87 6.35
CA GLY A 139 0.14 23.21 5.69
C GLY A 139 0.87 21.95 5.20
N MET A 140 1.60 22.03 4.10
CA MET A 140 2.60 21.03 3.73
C MET A 140 3.94 21.71 3.53
N ARG A 141 5.00 21.14 4.12
CA ARG A 141 6.38 21.53 3.82
C ARG A 141 6.87 20.66 2.67
N ILE A 142 7.00 21.24 1.48
CA ILE A 142 7.47 20.48 0.31
C ILE A 142 8.99 20.33 0.39
N PRO A 143 9.54 19.10 0.33
CA PRO A 143 10.98 18.89 0.28
C PRO A 143 11.63 19.65 -0.87
N GLY A 144 12.72 20.38 -0.59
CA GLY A 144 13.41 21.20 -1.59
C GLY A 144 12.81 22.60 -1.81
N LEU A 145 11.67 22.92 -1.18
CA LEU A 145 11.13 24.28 -1.13
C LEU A 145 11.22 24.82 0.30
N ALA A 146 11.75 26.04 0.45
CA ALA A 146 11.85 26.70 1.76
C ALA A 146 10.49 27.19 2.31
N GLN A 147 9.39 26.94 1.60
CA GLN A 147 8.06 27.50 1.89
C GLN A 147 7.08 26.40 2.30
N THR A 148 6.28 26.69 3.33
CA THR A 148 5.08 25.93 3.67
C THR A 148 3.90 26.46 2.85
N ILE A 149 3.15 25.56 2.24
CA ILE A 149 1.92 25.90 1.52
C ILE A 149 0.75 25.59 2.41
N TRP A 150 -0.13 26.56 2.61
CA TRP A 150 -1.30 26.47 3.46
C TRP A 150 -2.57 26.40 2.62
N TRP A 151 -3.47 25.48 2.97
CA TRP A 151 -4.81 25.37 2.41
C TRP A 151 -5.83 25.76 3.48
N PRO A 152 -6.51 26.91 3.34
CA PRO A 152 -7.56 27.32 4.25
C PRO A 152 -8.84 26.50 4.03
N GLY A 153 -9.60 26.26 5.11
CA GLY A 153 -10.97 25.74 5.04
C GLY A 153 -11.10 24.24 4.82
N VAL A 154 -10.02 23.45 4.85
CA VAL A 154 -10.06 21.99 4.74
C VAL A 154 -10.40 21.35 6.10
N GLY A 155 -11.55 21.72 6.67
CA GLY A 155 -12.22 21.09 7.83
C GLY A 155 -11.34 20.38 8.86
N ALA A 156 -10.21 20.98 9.26
CA ALA A 156 -9.21 20.25 9.99
C ALA A 156 -9.68 20.03 11.43
N ARG A 157 -9.60 18.80 11.93
CA ARG A 157 -9.81 18.60 13.36
C ARG A 157 -8.69 19.32 14.11
N PRO A 158 -8.98 20.12 15.15
CA PRO A 158 -7.94 20.73 15.95
C PRO A 158 -7.06 19.63 16.56
N LEU A 159 -5.80 19.56 16.16
CA LEU A 159 -4.76 18.97 17.00
C LEU A 159 -4.40 20.06 18.02
N ALA A 160 -4.24 19.69 19.30
CA ALA A 160 -3.87 20.67 20.31
C ALA A 160 -2.46 21.22 20.02
N GLY A 161 -2.39 22.43 19.47
CA GLY A 161 -1.15 23.06 19.00
C GLY A 161 -0.76 22.69 17.56
N LEU A 162 0.26 23.35 17.02
CA LEU A 162 0.88 23.01 15.74
C LEU A 162 1.55 21.63 15.84
N GLY A 163 0.79 20.58 15.53
CA GLY A 163 1.31 19.23 15.31
C GLY A 163 1.91 19.13 13.92
N SER A 164 3.16 18.66 13.84
CA SER A 164 3.74 18.17 12.59
C SER A 164 3.50 16.67 12.56
N GLU A 165 2.70 16.20 11.59
CA GLU A 165 2.49 14.77 11.39
C GLU A 165 3.06 14.34 10.05
N ASP A 166 3.78 13.24 10.11
CA ASP A 166 4.46 12.64 8.98
C ASP A 166 3.53 11.60 8.32
N VAL A 167 2.90 12.01 7.24
CA VAL A 167 1.92 11.23 6.49
C VAL A 167 2.62 10.47 5.36
N SER A 168 2.39 9.17 5.25
CA SER A 168 2.84 8.39 4.08
C SER A 168 1.73 8.20 3.04
N PRO A 169 2.05 7.82 1.80
CA PRO A 169 1.05 7.38 0.83
C PRO A 169 0.12 6.28 1.36
N LEU A 170 0.66 5.36 2.17
CA LEU A 170 -0.11 4.27 2.77
C LEU A 170 -1.15 4.79 3.79
N ASP A 171 -0.86 5.87 4.50
CA ASP A 171 -1.82 6.51 5.42
C ASP A 171 -3.00 7.14 4.65
N CYS A 172 -2.76 7.66 3.44
CA CYS A 172 -3.82 8.14 2.55
C CYS A 172 -4.69 6.99 2.02
N ALA A 173 -4.07 5.86 1.66
CA ALA A 173 -4.81 4.66 1.25
C ALA A 173 -5.64 4.07 2.40
N ASP A 174 -5.13 4.09 3.64
CA ASP A 174 -5.89 3.63 4.81
C ASP A 174 -7.20 4.42 5.01
N VAL A 175 -7.16 5.75 4.90
CA VAL A 175 -8.39 6.58 4.94
C VAL A 175 -9.29 6.27 3.76
N TYR A 176 -8.75 6.12 2.54
CA TYR A 176 -9.53 5.74 1.37
C TYR A 176 -10.33 4.45 1.59
N PHE A 177 -9.70 3.42 2.17
CA PHE A 177 -10.37 2.15 2.45
C PHE A 177 -11.41 2.24 3.57
N ASN A 178 -11.11 2.95 4.65
CA ASN A 178 -11.95 2.94 5.86
C ASN A 178 -13.08 3.98 5.85
N GLU A 179 -13.04 4.95 4.92
CA GLU A 179 -14.01 6.06 4.89
C GLU A 179 -14.62 6.29 3.50
N GLY A 180 -14.00 5.79 2.42
CA GLY A 180 -14.52 5.92 1.05
C GLY A 180 -15.49 4.80 0.65
N LEU A 181 -15.16 3.54 0.97
CA LEU A 181 -15.85 2.37 0.39
C LEU A 181 -16.37 1.34 1.40
N PHE A 182 -15.78 1.26 2.60
CA PHE A 182 -16.21 0.31 3.63
C PHE A 182 -16.60 1.06 4.90
N HIS A 183 -17.62 0.57 5.63
CA HIS A 183 -17.93 1.07 6.97
C HIS A 183 -16.67 1.02 7.85
N THR A 184 -16.52 1.99 8.76
CA THR A 184 -15.34 2.20 9.61
C THR A 184 -15.06 0.96 10.46
N PHE A 185 -14.21 0.04 9.97
CA PHE A 185 -14.06 -1.29 10.56
C PHE A 185 -12.81 -1.45 11.44
N GLU A 186 -11.91 -0.46 11.47
CA GLU A 186 -10.70 -0.52 12.30
C GLU A 186 -10.59 0.72 13.21
N GLN A 187 -11.00 0.57 14.48
CA GLN A 187 -10.78 1.56 15.54
C GLN A 187 -9.32 1.64 16.00
N ASP A 188 -8.51 0.63 15.71
CA ASP A 188 -7.17 0.52 16.26
C ASP A 188 -6.10 0.95 15.26
N ARG A 189 -5.74 2.23 15.37
CA ARG A 189 -4.39 2.83 15.28
C ARG A 189 -4.35 4.04 14.34
N ARG A 190 -3.82 5.14 14.89
CA ARG A 190 -3.48 6.40 14.23
C ARG A 190 -4.64 7.30 13.80
N GLU A 191 -5.66 7.46 14.66
CA GLU A 191 -6.76 8.41 14.41
C GLU A 191 -6.27 9.88 14.33
N ASP A 192 -5.16 10.20 14.99
CA ASP A 192 -4.40 11.44 14.82
C ASP A 192 -3.98 11.65 13.37
N VAL A 193 -3.35 10.64 12.75
CA VAL A 193 -2.87 10.72 11.36
C VAL A 193 -4.03 10.67 10.38
N ARG A 194 -5.08 9.87 10.66
CA ARG A 194 -6.31 9.90 9.86
C ARG A 194 -6.97 11.28 9.88
N ALA A 195 -6.99 11.95 11.04
CA ALA A 195 -7.50 13.31 11.15
C ALA A 195 -6.69 14.29 10.30
N VAL A 196 -5.36 14.16 10.26
CA VAL A 196 -4.52 14.96 9.35
C VAL A 196 -4.83 14.63 7.89
N VAL A 197 -4.89 13.35 7.52
CA VAL A 197 -5.17 12.89 6.14
C VAL A 197 -6.52 13.40 5.63
N ARG A 198 -7.57 13.40 6.47
CA ARG A 198 -8.89 13.97 6.12
C ARG A 198 -8.84 15.47 5.82
N SER A 199 -7.84 16.14 6.38
CA SER A 199 -7.64 17.58 6.26
C SER A 199 -6.72 17.94 5.08
N ILE A 200 -6.17 16.95 4.37
CA ILE A 200 -5.42 17.15 3.12
C ILE A 200 -6.40 17.45 1.98
N PRO A 201 -6.08 18.37 1.04
CA PRO A 201 -6.89 18.58 -0.17
C PRO A 201 -7.23 17.26 -0.88
N PRO A 202 -8.50 16.98 -1.21
CA PRO A 202 -8.94 15.68 -1.73
C PRO A 202 -8.13 15.19 -2.93
N ALA A 203 -7.89 16.06 -3.93
CA ALA A 203 -7.11 15.70 -5.11
C ALA A 203 -5.69 15.19 -4.79
N LEU A 204 -5.03 15.79 -3.78
CA LEU A 204 -3.71 15.38 -3.33
C LEU A 204 -3.78 14.07 -2.53
N ARG A 205 -4.71 13.99 -1.58
CA ARG A 205 -4.97 12.80 -0.76
C ARG A 205 -5.23 11.57 -1.63
N ASP A 206 -6.15 11.71 -2.59
CA ASP A 206 -6.62 10.62 -3.44
C ASP A 206 -5.53 10.21 -4.45
N ASN A 207 -4.72 11.14 -4.92
CA ASN A 207 -3.56 10.79 -5.75
C ASN A 207 -2.49 10.00 -4.97
N LEU A 208 -2.19 10.38 -3.73
CA LEU A 208 -1.26 9.65 -2.86
C LEU A 208 -1.79 8.25 -2.51
N ALA A 209 -3.09 8.12 -2.21
CA ALA A 209 -3.73 6.84 -1.99
C ALA A 209 -3.57 5.92 -3.22
N ARG A 210 -3.89 6.44 -4.42
CA ARG A 210 -3.76 5.69 -5.68
C ARG A 210 -2.34 5.29 -6.02
N MET A 211 -1.33 6.09 -5.67
CA MET A 211 0.06 5.68 -5.78
C MET A 211 0.36 4.48 -4.88
N ALA A 212 -0.10 4.51 -3.62
CA ALA A 212 0.07 3.38 -2.70
C ALA A 212 -0.61 2.11 -3.21
N LEU A 213 -1.77 2.21 -3.87
CA LEU A 213 -2.42 1.09 -4.54
C LEU A 213 -1.55 0.49 -5.64
N GLY A 214 -1.06 1.34 -6.56
CA GLY A 214 -0.21 0.90 -7.67
C GLY A 214 1.07 0.19 -7.20
N VAL A 215 1.70 0.70 -6.14
CA VAL A 215 2.88 0.06 -5.55
C VAL A 215 2.54 -1.24 -4.84
N THR A 216 1.41 -1.28 -4.13
CA THR A 216 0.95 -2.50 -3.48
C THR A 216 0.73 -3.60 -4.52
N ILE A 217 0.08 -3.31 -5.65
CA ILE A 217 -0.11 -4.25 -6.78
C ILE A 217 1.23 -4.83 -7.24
N TYR A 218 2.23 -3.98 -7.43
CA TYR A 218 3.54 -4.42 -7.88
C TYR A 218 4.25 -5.29 -6.84
N CYS A 219 4.26 -4.85 -5.57
CA CYS A 219 4.84 -5.61 -4.47
C CYS A 219 4.20 -7.01 -4.36
N VAL A 220 2.87 -7.11 -4.42
CA VAL A 220 2.19 -8.41 -4.30
C VAL A 220 2.43 -9.29 -5.52
N THR A 221 2.60 -8.71 -6.71
CA THR A 221 2.95 -9.45 -7.93
C THR A 221 4.35 -10.05 -7.84
N ILE A 222 5.34 -9.28 -7.37
CA ILE A 222 6.70 -9.80 -7.16
C ILE A 222 6.73 -10.83 -6.04
N LEU A 223 6.06 -10.55 -4.92
CA LEU A 223 6.02 -11.48 -3.80
C LEU A 223 5.33 -12.79 -4.16
N HIS A 224 4.28 -12.75 -4.98
CA HIS A 224 3.65 -13.96 -5.48
C HIS A 224 4.64 -14.86 -6.21
N HIS A 225 5.49 -14.28 -7.06
CA HIS A 225 6.55 -15.02 -7.74
C HIS A 225 7.60 -15.57 -6.76
N VAL A 226 8.17 -14.71 -5.91
CA VAL A 226 9.20 -15.12 -4.93
C VAL A 226 8.69 -16.23 -4.01
N THR A 227 7.43 -16.15 -3.58
CA THR A 227 6.83 -17.15 -2.69
C THR A 227 6.40 -18.43 -3.40
N THR A 228 6.24 -18.41 -4.72
CA THR A 228 6.02 -19.63 -5.51
C THR A 228 7.28 -20.49 -5.51
N GLU A 229 8.47 -19.90 -5.54
CA GLU A 229 9.75 -20.64 -5.46
C GLU A 229 10.00 -21.29 -4.08
N LEU A 230 9.33 -20.81 -3.03
CA LEU A 230 9.45 -21.32 -1.66
C LEU A 230 8.48 -22.45 -1.31
N SER A 231 7.54 -22.77 -2.20
CA SER A 231 6.42 -23.64 -1.86
C SER A 231 6.30 -24.78 -2.86
N ASP A 232 6.32 -26.01 -2.36
CA ASP A 232 6.00 -27.22 -3.14
C ASP A 232 4.53 -27.28 -3.60
N ASP A 233 3.71 -26.30 -3.19
CA ASP A 233 2.29 -26.27 -3.47
C ASP A 233 2.01 -25.78 -4.90
N ARG A 234 1.41 -26.66 -5.70
CA ARG A 234 1.02 -26.50 -7.12
C ARG A 234 -0.16 -25.54 -7.32
N THR A 235 -0.36 -24.58 -6.42
CA THR A 235 -1.41 -23.56 -6.55
C THR A 235 -1.16 -22.62 -7.75
N CYS A 236 0.06 -22.57 -8.29
CA CYS A 236 0.40 -21.88 -9.53
C CYS A 236 0.75 -22.90 -10.62
N GLY A 237 -0.01 -22.92 -11.73
CA GLY A 237 0.36 -23.63 -12.96
C GLY A 237 1.17 -22.76 -13.92
N ASP A 238 1.65 -23.34 -15.03
CA ASP A 238 2.42 -22.64 -16.08
C ASP A 238 1.65 -21.49 -16.75
N GLU A 239 0.32 -21.48 -16.64
CA GLU A 239 -0.58 -20.44 -17.15
C GLU A 239 -0.77 -19.26 -16.20
N CYS A 240 -0.08 -19.25 -15.04
CA CYS A 240 -0.15 -18.13 -14.11
C CYS A 240 0.23 -16.81 -14.83
N PRO A 241 -0.71 -15.87 -14.99
CA PRO A 241 -0.50 -14.68 -15.79
C PRO A 241 0.69 -13.81 -15.33
N GLU A 242 1.06 -13.91 -14.06
CA GLU A 242 2.14 -13.17 -13.40
C GLU A 242 3.53 -13.74 -13.69
N MET A 243 3.65 -15.07 -13.82
CA MET A 243 4.89 -15.71 -14.30
C MET A 243 5.27 -15.24 -15.70
N GLN A 244 4.27 -14.88 -16.53
CA GLN A 244 4.51 -14.32 -17.85
C GLN A 244 4.90 -12.83 -17.83
N ILE A 245 4.47 -12.07 -16.83
CA ILE A 245 4.82 -10.64 -16.69
C ILE A 245 6.27 -10.49 -16.26
N LEU A 246 6.75 -11.29 -15.29
CA LEU A 246 8.14 -11.24 -14.87
C LEU A 246 9.11 -11.70 -15.96
N LYS A 247 8.71 -12.66 -16.81
CA LYS A 247 9.45 -12.99 -18.04
C LYS A 247 9.59 -11.81 -18.99
N ARG A 248 8.65 -10.85 -18.98
CA ARG A 248 8.70 -9.62 -19.80
C ARG A 248 9.45 -8.47 -19.11
N LEU A 249 9.47 -8.44 -17.77
CA LEU A 249 10.15 -7.41 -16.96
C LEU A 249 11.61 -7.78 -16.66
N SER A 250 11.98 -9.06 -16.70
CA SER A 250 13.37 -9.48 -16.71
C SER A 250 14.07 -8.94 -17.96
N PRO A 251 15.25 -8.31 -17.84
CA PRO A 251 16.03 -7.80 -19.00
C PRO A 251 16.52 -8.89 -19.97
N GLN A 252 16.07 -10.14 -19.82
CA GLN A 252 16.57 -11.32 -20.49
C GLN A 252 15.41 -12.12 -21.07
N GLY A 253 14.84 -11.61 -22.17
CA GLY A 253 14.66 -12.54 -23.28
C GLY A 253 16.06 -12.93 -23.76
N LEU A 254 16.34 -14.23 -23.87
CA LEU A 254 17.57 -14.89 -24.36
C LEU A 254 18.51 -15.44 -23.28
N SER A 255 18.25 -16.68 -22.86
CA SER A 255 19.21 -17.79 -22.98
C SER A 255 18.65 -19.09 -22.39
N THR A 256 17.79 -19.77 -23.14
CA THR A 256 17.61 -21.23 -22.99
C THR A 256 17.72 -21.86 -24.37
N SER A 257 18.94 -21.96 -24.87
CA SER A 257 19.29 -22.88 -25.95
C SER A 257 20.81 -23.06 -26.02
N ALA A 258 21.33 -23.98 -25.20
CA ALA A 258 22.50 -24.80 -25.49
C ALA A 258 22.91 -25.50 -24.18
N ASP A 259 22.38 -26.70 -23.98
CA ASP A 259 23.11 -27.82 -23.39
C ASP A 259 22.34 -29.10 -23.73
N GLU A 260 22.25 -29.34 -25.04
CA GLU A 260 22.20 -30.69 -25.59
C GLU A 260 23.37 -30.78 -26.60
N ALA A 261 24.52 -31.25 -26.10
CA ALA A 261 25.60 -31.86 -26.87
C ALA A 261 26.34 -32.84 -25.97
#